data_AF-A0A5U3R477-F1
#
_entry.id   AF-A0A5U3R477-F1
#
_cell.length_a   1.000
_cell.length_b   1.000
_cell.length_c   1.000
_cell.angle_alpha   90.00
_cell.angle_beta   90.00
_cell.angle_gamma   90.00
#
_symmetry.space_group_name_H-M   'P 1'
#
loop_
_entity.id
_entity.type
_entity.pdbx_description
1 polymer ?
#
loop_
_entity_poly.entity_id
_entity_poly.type
_entity_poly.pdbx_seq_one_letter_code
_entity_poly.pdbx_strand_id
1 'polypeptide(L)'
;MHTQNVKTAAAESSGRWGTDPKARLACVIAEQKAYLSRLRGVWELQLSEDEEAEQVFGILYAMSENVHKEGVLNWRSVTPLVSFHVVQPWLQAKACVIRGYGDTGVAAWEYASKHLKDSMNFAVAMLDVETC
;
A
#
# COMPACT_ATOMS: atom_id res chain seq x y z
N MET A 1 -8.60 33.11 -42.61
CA MET A 1 -8.22 31.92 -41.82
C MET A 1 -6.91 32.22 -41.11
N HIS A 2 -6.92 32.23 -39.78
CA HIS A 2 -5.70 32.27 -38.98
C HIS A 2 -5.88 31.26 -37.84
N THR A 3 -5.28 30.10 -37.99
CA THR A 3 -5.24 29.03 -37.00
C THR A 3 -4.12 29.33 -36.02
N GLN A 4 -4.46 29.68 -34.78
CA GLN A 4 -3.48 29.74 -33.70
C GLN A 4 -3.33 28.35 -33.08
N ASN A 5 -2.13 27.78 -33.23
CA ASN A 5 -1.71 26.55 -32.58
C ASN A 5 -1.62 26.76 -31.06
N VAL A 6 -2.53 26.14 -30.31
CA VAL A 6 -2.43 26.05 -28.85
C VAL A 6 -1.42 24.95 -28.51
N LYS A 7 -0.24 25.35 -28.05
CA LYS A 7 0.72 24.46 -27.39
C LYS A 7 0.26 24.25 -25.94
N THR A 8 -0.56 23.23 -25.71
CA THR A 8 -0.85 22.79 -24.33
C THR A 8 0.34 21.94 -23.86
N ALA A 9 1.20 22.53 -23.03
CA ALA A 9 2.13 21.74 -22.22
C ALA A 9 1.31 20.91 -21.24
N ALA A 10 1.43 19.59 -21.31
CA ALA A 10 0.85 18.70 -20.31
C ALA A 10 1.52 19.00 -18.97
N ALA A 11 0.74 19.42 -17.98
CA ALA A 11 1.23 19.54 -16.61
C ALA A 11 1.70 18.15 -16.16
N GLU A 12 2.90 18.09 -15.57
CA GLU A 12 3.43 16.87 -14.95
C GLU A 12 2.36 16.26 -14.04
N SER A 13 2.11 14.96 -14.17
CA SER A 13 1.13 14.30 -13.34
C SER A 13 1.59 14.40 -11.89
N SER A 14 0.94 15.27 -11.12
CA SER A 14 0.97 15.18 -9.68
C SER A 14 0.39 13.80 -9.39
N GLY A 15 1.21 12.88 -8.88
CA GLY A 15 0.84 11.46 -8.72
C GLY A 15 -0.45 11.28 -7.90
N ARG A 16 -0.82 10.03 -7.60
CA ARG A 16 -2.11 9.63 -6.98
C ARG A 16 -2.67 10.56 -5.88
N TRP A 17 -1.81 11.24 -5.11
CA TRP A 17 -2.19 12.08 -3.96
C TRP A 17 -1.63 13.52 -3.97
N GLY A 18 -1.06 13.98 -5.09
CA GLY A 18 -0.41 15.29 -5.15
C GLY A 18 0.99 15.34 -4.50
N THR A 19 1.55 16.55 -4.38
CA THR A 19 2.95 16.77 -3.95
C THR A 19 3.10 17.22 -2.50
N ASP A 20 2.04 17.67 -1.81
CA ASP A 20 2.14 18.07 -0.39
C ASP A 20 2.30 16.84 0.52
N PRO A 21 3.43 16.69 1.24
CA PRO A 21 3.70 15.48 2.00
C PRO A 21 2.71 15.22 3.15
N LYS A 22 2.18 16.28 3.79
CA LYS A 22 1.26 16.15 4.92
C LYS A 22 -0.12 15.71 4.46
N ALA A 23 -0.68 16.36 3.44
CA ALA A 23 -1.94 15.98 2.82
C ALA A 23 -1.86 14.56 2.25
N ARG A 24 -0.77 14.23 1.55
CA ARG A 24 -0.51 12.89 1.03
C ARG A 24 -0.52 11.83 2.14
N LEU A 25 0.19 12.06 3.24
CA LEU A 25 0.20 11.13 4.37
C LEU A 25 -1.19 10.97 5.00
N ALA A 26 -1.97 12.06 5.11
CA ALA A 26 -3.34 11.99 5.60
C ALA A 26 -4.25 11.15 4.69
N CYS A 27 -4.13 11.30 3.36
CA CYS A 27 -4.84 10.47 2.38
C CYS A 27 -4.47 8.99 2.51
N VAL A 28 -3.17 8.68 2.63
CA VAL A 28 -2.68 7.31 2.80
C VAL A 28 -3.21 6.68 4.08
N ILE A 29 -3.22 7.42 5.20
CA ILE A 29 -3.81 6.93 6.47
C ILE A 29 -5.30 6.64 6.31
N ALA A 30 -6.04 7.53 5.63
CA ALA A 30 -7.47 7.33 5.38
C ALA A 30 -7.72 6.09 4.51
N GLU A 31 -6.95 5.94 3.43
CA GLU A 31 -7.02 4.79 2.54
C GLU A 31 -6.67 3.48 3.25
N GLN A 32 -5.64 3.48 4.09
CA GLN A 32 -5.26 2.29 4.83
C GLN A 32 -6.37 1.81 5.78
N LYS A 33 -7.10 2.75 6.40
CA LYS A 33 -8.30 2.44 7.19
C LYS A 33 -9.43 1.92 6.30
N ALA A 34 -9.62 2.50 5.12
CA ALA A 34 -10.63 2.05 4.16
C ALA A 34 -10.36 0.63 3.67
N TYR A 35 -9.11 0.27 3.38
CA TYR A 35 -8.71 -1.10 3.03
C TYR A 35 -9.01 -2.07 4.16
N LEU A 36 -8.67 -1.73 5.41
CA LEU A 36 -9.00 -2.58 6.56
C LEU A 36 -10.52 -2.76 6.71
N SER A 37 -11.31 -1.70 6.52
CA SER A 37 -12.78 -1.80 6.55
C SER A 37 -13.31 -2.69 5.43
N ARG A 38 -12.80 -2.54 4.20
CA ARG A 38 -13.18 -3.40 3.06
C ARG A 38 -12.81 -4.86 3.32
N LEU A 39 -11.64 -5.11 3.87
CA LEU A 39 -11.17 -6.45 4.23
C LEU A 39 -12.07 -7.14 5.26
N ARG A 40 -12.72 -6.38 6.15
CA ARG A 40 -13.68 -6.92 7.13
C ARG A 40 -15.03 -7.29 6.52
N GLY A 41 -15.33 -6.81 5.31
CA GLY A 41 -16.63 -6.99 4.64
C GLY A 41 -16.55 -7.76 3.32
N VAL A 42 -15.42 -8.39 2.96
CA VAL A 42 -15.34 -9.16 1.70
C VAL A 42 -16.34 -10.32 1.71
N TRP A 43 -16.48 -11.00 2.84
CA TRP A 43 -17.46 -12.08 3.02
C TRP A 43 -18.91 -11.66 2.75
N GLU A 44 -19.25 -10.37 2.93
CA GLU A 44 -20.60 -9.84 2.69
C GLU A 44 -20.93 -9.79 1.18
N LEU A 45 -19.92 -9.84 0.32
CA LEU A 45 -20.07 -9.77 -1.13
C LEU A 45 -20.56 -11.10 -1.75
N GLN A 46 -20.57 -12.19 -0.98
CA GLN A 46 -21.03 -13.52 -1.42
C GLN A 46 -20.37 -13.97 -2.73
N LEU A 47 -19.07 -13.72 -2.86
CA LEU A 47 -18.25 -14.09 -4.01
C LEU A 47 -18.01 -15.60 -4.06
N SER A 48 -17.57 -16.10 -5.21
CA SER A 48 -16.96 -17.43 -5.26
C SER A 48 -15.67 -17.47 -4.42
N GLU A 49 -15.22 -18.67 -4.04
CA GLU A 49 -14.00 -18.84 -3.23
C GLU A 49 -12.77 -18.21 -3.91
N ASP A 50 -12.63 -18.38 -5.23
CA ASP A 50 -11.52 -17.82 -6.00
C ASP A 50 -11.56 -16.28 -6.05
N GLU A 51 -12.74 -15.71 -6.26
CA GLU A 51 -12.94 -14.25 -6.28
C GLU A 51 -12.73 -13.64 -4.89
N GLU A 52 -13.20 -14.29 -3.82
CA GLU A 52 -12.93 -13.86 -2.45
C GLU A 52 -11.44 -13.88 -2.15
N ALA A 53 -10.74 -14.97 -2.52
CA ALA A 53 -9.30 -15.10 -2.37
C ALA A 53 -8.55 -13.98 -3.09
N GLU A 54 -8.91 -13.69 -4.34
CA GLU A 54 -8.31 -12.62 -5.13
C GLU A 54 -8.55 -11.25 -4.49
N GLN A 55 -9.75 -10.98 -3.97
CA GLN A 55 -10.06 -9.72 -3.29
C GLN A 55 -9.29 -9.55 -1.98
N VAL A 56 -9.25 -10.58 -1.14
CA VAL A 56 -8.48 -10.57 0.12
C VAL A 56 -7.00 -10.32 -0.17
N PHE A 57 -6.44 -11.05 -1.15
CA PHE A 57 -5.08 -10.88 -1.60
C PHE A 57 -4.80 -9.46 -2.12
N GLY A 58 -5.63 -8.96 -3.03
CA GLY A 58 -5.46 -7.65 -3.66
C GLY A 58 -5.48 -6.52 -2.64
N ILE A 59 -6.38 -6.61 -1.64
CA ILE A 59 -6.44 -5.63 -0.55
C ILE A 59 -5.17 -5.69 0.31
N LEU A 60 -4.72 -6.88 0.73
CA LEU A 60 -3.50 -7.01 1.53
C LEU A 60 -2.27 -6.52 0.76
N TYR A 61 -2.17 -6.83 -0.53
CA TYR A 61 -1.09 -6.35 -1.39
C TYR A 61 -1.09 -4.81 -1.45
N ALA A 62 -2.25 -4.18 -1.69
CA ALA A 62 -2.37 -2.72 -1.73
C ALA A 62 -2.02 -2.07 -0.38
N MET A 63 -2.44 -2.67 0.73
CA MET A 63 -2.04 -2.22 2.06
C MET A 63 -0.52 -2.30 2.27
N SER A 64 0.11 -3.38 1.79
CA SER A 64 1.56 -3.58 1.87
C SER A 64 2.32 -2.52 1.05
N GLU A 65 1.81 -2.19 -0.14
CA GLU A 65 2.38 -1.17 -1.01
C GLU A 65 2.28 0.22 -0.39
N ASN A 66 1.16 0.54 0.28
CA ASN A 66 1.04 1.78 1.02
C ASN A 66 2.04 1.86 2.18
N VAL A 67 2.30 0.76 2.90
CA VAL A 67 3.35 0.76 3.94
C VAL A 67 4.72 1.03 3.33
N HIS A 68 5.06 0.34 2.24
CA HIS A 68 6.35 0.44 1.59
C HIS A 68 6.60 1.82 0.97
N LYS A 69 5.69 2.28 0.10
CA LYS A 69 5.89 3.46 -0.75
C LYS A 69 5.57 4.78 -0.06
N GLU A 70 4.62 4.74 0.88
CA GLU A 70 4.02 5.94 1.46
C GLU A 70 4.19 6.00 2.99
N GLY A 71 4.37 4.85 3.63
CA GLY A 71 4.46 4.72 5.08
C GLY A 71 5.87 4.96 5.62
N VAL A 72 6.92 4.85 4.81
CA VAL A 72 8.29 5.06 5.26
C VAL A 72 8.62 6.56 5.30
N LEU A 73 8.88 7.06 6.50
CA LEU A 73 9.20 8.47 6.77
C LEU A 73 10.69 8.77 6.61
N ASN A 74 11.55 7.79 6.89
CA ASN A 74 12.99 7.92 6.70
C ASN A 74 13.62 6.55 6.42
N TRP A 75 14.22 6.42 5.26
CA TRP A 75 14.94 5.20 4.86
C TRP A 75 16.38 5.13 5.39
N ARG A 76 16.99 6.27 5.74
CA ARG A 76 18.42 6.37 6.08
C ARG A 76 18.72 6.17 7.57
N SER A 77 17.71 5.93 8.40
CA SER A 77 17.94 5.54 9.80
C SER A 77 18.44 4.10 9.89
N VAL A 78 19.11 3.74 11.00
CA VAL A 78 19.64 2.38 11.26
C VAL A 78 18.62 1.27 10.98
N THR A 79 17.34 1.57 11.25
CA THR A 79 16.19 0.82 10.75
C THR A 79 15.22 1.80 10.11
N PRO A 80 14.56 1.49 8.98
CA PRO A 80 13.61 2.39 8.34
C PRO A 80 12.54 2.88 9.32
N LEU A 81 12.37 4.21 9.42
CA LEU A 81 11.34 4.82 10.25
C LEU A 81 10.01 4.78 9.50
N VAL A 82 9.00 4.14 10.09
CA VAL A 82 7.68 3.98 9.49
C VAL A 82 6.60 4.72 10.28
N SER A 83 5.62 5.27 9.57
CA SER A 83 4.44 5.89 10.15
C SER A 83 3.58 4.83 10.83
N PHE A 84 3.44 4.94 12.16
CA PHE A 84 2.58 4.05 12.94
C PHE A 84 1.13 4.04 12.42
N HIS A 85 0.59 5.20 12.02
CA HIS A 85 -0.80 5.29 11.54
C HIS A 85 -1.04 4.60 10.19
N VAL A 86 0.00 4.40 9.39
CA VAL A 86 -0.06 3.61 8.14
C VAL A 86 0.15 2.12 8.45
N VAL A 87 1.03 1.78 9.39
CA VAL A 87 1.32 0.38 9.74
C VAL A 87 0.24 -0.25 10.61
N GLN A 88 -0.41 0.51 11.50
CA GLN A 88 -1.38 -0.01 12.46
C GLN A 88 -2.54 -0.77 11.79
N PRO A 89 -3.21 -0.26 10.73
CA PRO A 89 -4.27 -1.01 10.06
C PRO A 89 -3.74 -2.27 9.34
N TRP A 90 -2.51 -2.23 8.81
CA TRP A 90 -1.85 -3.40 8.23
C TRP A 90 -1.65 -4.52 9.27
N LEU A 91 -1.20 -4.18 10.48
CA LEU A 91 -1.07 -5.15 11.57
C LEU A 91 -2.43 -5.71 12.01
N GLN A 92 -3.48 -4.88 12.00
CA GLN A 92 -4.85 -5.33 12.29
C GLN A 92 -5.41 -6.25 11.19
N ALA A 93 -5.01 -6.03 9.93
CA ALA A 93 -5.41 -6.87 8.81
C ALA A 93 -4.99 -8.34 9.01
N LYS A 94 -3.80 -8.61 9.57
CA LYS A 94 -3.36 -9.96 9.93
C LYS A 94 -4.40 -10.73 10.74
N ALA A 95 -4.83 -10.13 11.86
CA ALA A 95 -5.79 -10.77 12.75
C ALA A 95 -7.16 -10.93 12.08
N CYS A 96 -7.54 -9.96 11.24
CA CYS A 96 -8.76 -10.00 10.44
C CYS A 96 -8.76 -11.20 9.50
N VAL A 97 -7.70 -11.39 8.71
CA VAL A 97 -7.71 -12.40 7.63
C VAL A 97 -7.49 -13.81 8.14
N ILE A 98 -6.63 -13.99 9.15
CA ILE A 98 -6.40 -15.31 9.75
C ILE A 98 -7.68 -15.84 10.41
N ARG A 99 -8.48 -14.96 11.03
CA ARG A 99 -9.75 -15.35 11.66
C ARG A 99 -10.91 -15.44 10.68
N GLY A 100 -10.94 -14.55 9.68
CA GLY A 100 -12.08 -14.38 8.78
C GLY A 100 -12.06 -15.30 7.57
N TYR A 101 -10.89 -15.65 7.05
CA TYR A 101 -10.74 -16.32 5.75
C TYR A 101 -9.91 -17.61 5.81
N GLY A 102 -9.66 -18.15 7.02
CA GLY A 102 -8.96 -19.43 7.21
C GLY A 102 -7.61 -19.52 6.48
N ASP A 103 -7.37 -20.65 5.81
CA ASP A 103 -6.12 -20.94 5.09
C ASP A 103 -5.87 -19.95 3.95
N THR A 104 -6.92 -19.52 3.25
CA THR A 104 -6.83 -18.46 2.21
C THR A 104 -6.31 -17.16 2.80
N GLY A 105 -6.83 -16.76 3.95
CA GLY A 105 -6.38 -15.58 4.68
C GLY A 105 -4.92 -15.69 5.14
N VAL A 106 -4.50 -16.87 5.59
CA VAL A 106 -3.11 -17.14 5.97
C VAL A 106 -2.18 -17.02 4.77
N ALA A 107 -2.50 -17.70 3.66
CA ALA A 107 -1.69 -17.67 2.43
C ALA A 107 -1.56 -16.24 1.87
N ALA A 108 -2.67 -15.49 1.83
CA ALA A 108 -2.68 -14.10 1.37
C ALA A 108 -1.83 -13.19 2.28
N TRP A 109 -1.92 -13.36 3.60
CA TRP A 109 -1.10 -12.63 4.56
C TRP A 109 0.39 -12.93 4.42
N GLU A 110 0.76 -14.20 4.30
CA GLU A 110 2.15 -14.63 4.16
C GLU A 110 2.78 -14.06 2.89
N TYR A 111 2.06 -14.14 1.77
CA TYR A 111 2.51 -13.55 0.51
C TYR A 111 2.73 -12.04 0.64
N ALA A 112 1.72 -11.29 1.09
CA ALA A 112 1.81 -9.83 1.14
C ALA A 112 2.86 -9.35 2.17
N SER A 113 3.02 -10.08 3.28
CA SER A 113 4.06 -9.80 4.28
C SER A 113 5.47 -10.08 3.75
N LYS A 114 5.63 -11.18 3.01
CA LYS A 114 6.90 -11.51 2.36
C LYS A 114 7.25 -10.46 1.31
N HIS A 115 6.29 -10.11 0.46
CA HIS A 115 6.47 -9.06 -0.55
C HIS A 115 6.93 -7.73 0.07
N LEU A 116 6.27 -7.28 1.15
CA LEU A 116 6.66 -6.07 1.89
C LEU A 116 8.09 -6.18 2.43
N LYS A 117 8.42 -7.30 3.07
CA LYS A 117 9.75 -7.53 3.63
C LYS A 117 10.82 -7.49 2.54
N ASP A 118 10.59 -8.18 1.43
CA ASP A 118 11.54 -8.25 0.31
C ASP A 118 11.71 -6.86 -0.33
N SER A 119 10.62 -6.10 -0.49
CA SER A 119 10.64 -4.73 -1.01
C SER A 119 11.42 -3.76 -0.11
N MET A 120 11.19 -3.82 1.20
CA MET A 120 11.92 -3.00 2.19
C MET A 120 13.41 -3.34 2.20
N ASN A 121 13.76 -4.63 2.18
CA ASN A 121 15.15 -5.07 2.13
C ASN A 121 15.85 -4.61 0.85
N PHE A 122 15.18 -4.72 -0.30
CA PHE A 122 15.70 -4.25 -1.57
C PHE A 122 15.95 -2.74 -1.56
N ALA A 123 15.00 -1.95 -1.06
CA ALA A 123 15.14 -0.50 -0.95
C ALA A 123 16.33 -0.09 -0.05
N VAL A 124 16.51 -0.76 1.09
CA VAL A 124 17.67 -0.53 1.97
C VAL A 124 18.98 -0.88 1.26
N ALA A 125 19.05 -2.05 0.63
CA ALA A 125 20.26 -2.48 -0.09
C ALA A 125 20.66 -1.51 -1.21
N MET A 126 19.69 -0.93 -1.93
CA MET A 126 19.95 0.07 -2.98
C MET A 126 20.53 1.36 -2.42
N LEU A 127 20.07 1.82 -1.25
CA LEU A 127 20.60 3.03 -0.62
C LEU A 127 22.04 2.84 -0.14
N ASP A 128 22.39 1.65 0.34
CA ASP A 128 23.77 1.34 0.74
C ASP A 128 24.72 1.40 -0.47
N VAL A 129 24.30 0.85 -1.62
CA VAL A 129 25.07 0.90 -2.88
C VAL A 129 25.31 2.33 -3.37
N GLU A 130 24.32 3.22 -3.24
CA GLU A 130 24.46 4.64 -3.65
C GLU A 130 25.38 5.46 -2.74
N THR A 131 25.70 4.95 -1.55
CA THR A 131 26.58 5.63 -0.58
C THR A 131 28.04 5.14 -0.60
N CYS A 132 28.34 4.13 -1.43
CA CYS A 132 29.71 3.66 -1.72
C CYS A 132 30.32 4.43 -2.90
#